data_AF-A0A7C3SXN7-F1
#
_entry.id   AF-A0A7C3SXN7-F1
#
_cell.length_a   1.000
_cell.length_b   1.000
_cell.length_c   1.000
_cell.angle_alpha   90.00
_cell.angle_beta   90.00
_cell.angle_gamma   90.00
#
_symmetry.space_group_name_H-M   'P 1'
#
loop_
_entity.id
_entity.type
_entity.pdbx_description
1 polymer ?
#
loop_
_entity_poly.entity_id
_entity_poly.type
_entity_poly.pdbx_seq_one_letter_code
_entity_poly.pdbx_strand_id
1 'polypeptide(L)'
;MKIGLFYSYGPHFLKAAHFLVEKYPNDSIILFIPKDFPSYYFEKLPVSLIPLPWQGQHISLLKGIKTFLNIIKIIRSQDLDHFTVLFESPRQIMLSKLSGAKHTFVYSIHKEYKPISKGFFQSLIQLINARFKGLCLYFYIFLHVYFCKGQKKNNSHF
;
A
#
# COMPACT_ATOMS: atom_id res chain seq x y z
N MET A 1 -0.08 11.85 21.48
CA MET A 1 -0.15 10.69 20.56
C MET A 1 0.78 10.92 19.38
N LYS A 2 1.21 9.86 18.69
CA LYS A 2 1.98 9.95 17.44
C LYS A 2 1.08 9.66 16.24
N ILE A 3 0.91 10.65 15.37
CA ILE A 3 0.07 10.56 14.17
C ILE A 3 0.96 10.62 12.93
N GLY A 4 0.99 9.52 12.17
CA GLY A 4 1.68 9.46 10.89
C GLY A 4 0.75 9.81 9.74
N LEU A 5 1.19 10.66 8.81
CA LEU A 5 0.54 10.91 7.53
C LEU A 5 1.42 10.39 6.39
N PHE A 6 0.89 9.46 5.60
CA PHE A 6 1.60 8.92 4.45
C PHE A 6 1.34 9.76 3.19
N TYR A 7 2.41 10.09 2.47
CA TYR A 7 2.32 10.86 1.23
C TYR A 7 1.45 10.20 0.16
N SER A 8 0.60 11.02 -0.44
CA SER A 8 -0.01 10.81 -1.75
C SER A 8 0.45 11.90 -2.68
N TYR A 9 0.63 11.57 -3.96
CA TYR A 9 0.74 12.58 -5.00
C TYR A 9 -0.45 13.56 -4.94
N GLY A 10 -0.16 14.86 -4.86
CA GLY A 10 -1.14 15.94 -5.03
C GLY A 10 -1.29 16.93 -3.86
N PRO A 11 -2.05 18.02 -4.07
CA PRO A 11 -2.26 19.09 -3.10
C PRO A 11 -3.04 18.67 -1.85
N HIS A 12 -3.67 17.49 -1.88
CA HIS A 12 -4.43 16.94 -0.76
C HIS A 12 -3.54 16.61 0.44
N PHE A 13 -2.26 16.30 0.22
CA PHE A 13 -1.32 16.01 1.31
C PHE A 13 -1.06 17.24 2.20
N LEU A 14 -0.87 18.40 1.59
CA LEU A 14 -0.70 19.66 2.33
C LEU A 14 -1.95 19.98 3.15
N LYS A 15 -3.14 19.90 2.52
CA LYS A 15 -4.42 20.14 3.21
C LYS A 15 -4.61 19.19 4.41
N ALA A 16 -4.25 17.92 4.25
CA ALA A 16 -4.34 16.94 5.32
C ALA A 16 -3.35 17.23 6.46
N ALA A 17 -2.12 17.65 6.15
CA ALA A 17 -1.14 18.03 7.15
C ALA A 17 -1.61 19.25 7.97
N HIS A 18 -2.09 20.30 7.31
CA HIS A 18 -2.68 21.47 7.99
C HIS A 18 -3.85 21.08 8.89
N PHE A 19 -4.77 20.27 8.37
CA PHE A 19 -5.92 19.82 9.13
C PHE A 19 -5.53 18.96 10.35
N LEU A 20 -4.51 18.10 10.21
CA LEU A 20 -3.99 17.31 11.33
C LEU A 20 -3.42 18.20 12.43
N VAL A 21 -2.65 19.22 12.06
CA VAL A 21 -2.08 20.21 12.99
C VAL A 21 -3.20 20.99 13.70
N GLU A 22 -4.20 21.44 12.96
CA GLU A 22 -5.34 22.18 13.53
C GLU A 22 -6.19 21.32 14.48
N LYS A 23 -6.44 20.06 14.11
CA LYS A 23 -7.30 19.16 14.89
C LYS A 23 -6.59 18.59 16.12
N TYR A 24 -5.29 18.37 16.03
CA TYR A 24 -4.48 17.74 17.07
C TYR A 24 -3.24 18.59 17.39
N PRO A 25 -3.41 19.81 17.93
CA PRO A 25 -2.32 20.77 18.11
C PRO A 25 -1.25 20.33 19.12
N ASN A 26 -1.61 19.42 20.04
CA ASN A 26 -0.72 18.93 21.10
C ASN A 26 -0.11 17.55 20.76
N ASP A 27 -0.43 16.97 19.60
CA ASP A 27 0.08 15.66 19.21
C ASP A 27 1.28 15.75 18.28
N SER A 28 2.12 14.71 18.29
CA SER A 28 3.29 14.62 17.43
C SER A 28 2.86 14.16 16.03
N ILE A 29 2.90 15.07 15.07
CA ILE A 29 2.54 14.77 13.67
C ILE A 29 3.81 14.46 12.87
N ILE A 30 3.84 13.28 12.25
CA ILE A 30 4.95 12.76 11.46
C ILE A 30 4.49 12.63 10.00
N LEU A 31 5.17 13.32 9.10
CA LEU A 31 4.87 13.30 7.67
C LEU A 31 5.89 12.40 6.95
N PHE A 32 5.41 11.32 6.33
CA PHE A 32 6.25 10.45 5.52
C PHE A 32 6.22 10.91 4.07
N ILE A 33 7.30 11.56 3.63
CA ILE A 33 7.40 12.21 2.32
C ILE A 33 8.42 11.51 1.42
N PRO A 34 8.29 11.58 0.08
CA PRO A 34 9.35 11.16 -0.83
C PRO A 34 10.67 11.89 -0.52
N LYS A 35 11.81 11.24 -0.77
CA LYS A 35 13.13 11.80 -0.46
C LYS A 35 13.37 13.18 -1.10
N ASP A 36 12.85 13.36 -2.32
CA ASP A 36 13.05 14.57 -3.13
C ASP A 36 11.86 15.54 -3.01
N PHE A 37 10.97 15.35 -2.03
CA PHE A 37 9.82 16.24 -1.84
C PHE A 37 10.27 17.56 -1.19
N PRO A 38 9.82 18.73 -1.67
CA PRO A 38 10.25 20.00 -1.12
C PRO A 38 9.77 20.20 0.32
N SER A 39 10.72 20.31 1.26
CA SER A 39 10.42 20.48 2.70
C SER A 39 9.90 21.86 3.05
N TYR A 40 10.14 22.89 2.21
CA TYR A 40 9.75 24.28 2.48
C TYR A 40 8.26 24.47 2.72
N TYR A 41 7.42 23.57 2.20
CA TYR A 41 5.98 23.60 2.43
C TYR A 41 5.59 23.36 3.91
N PHE A 42 6.48 22.78 4.71
CA PHE A 42 6.21 22.37 6.08
C PHE A 42 7.02 23.14 7.13
N GLU A 43 7.93 24.03 6.74
CA GLU A 43 8.82 24.75 7.67
C GLU A 43 8.06 25.53 8.75
N LYS A 44 6.84 25.99 8.44
CA LYS A 44 5.99 26.74 9.37
C LYS A 44 5.03 25.87 10.16
N LEU A 45 5.05 24.56 9.95
CA LEU A 45 4.15 23.62 10.60
C LEU A 45 4.89 22.85 11.71
N PRO A 46 4.25 22.62 12.87
CA PRO A 46 4.83 21.84 13.95
C PRO A 46 4.77 20.33 13.62
N VAL A 47 5.53 19.91 12.62
CA VAL A 47 5.53 18.54 12.09
C VAL A 47 6.95 18.01 11.93
N SER A 48 7.12 16.70 12.12
CA SER A 48 8.37 15.99 11.83
C SER A 48 8.33 15.39 10.43
N LEU A 49 9.37 15.60 9.63
CA LEU A 49 9.46 15.05 8.28
C LEU A 49 10.34 13.79 8.28
N ILE A 50 9.82 12.69 7.73
CA ILE A 50 10.58 11.46 7.53
C ILE A 50 10.66 11.17 6.03
N PRO A 51 11.85 11.29 5.41
CA PRO A 51 12.03 10.98 4.01
C PRO A 51 11.98 9.46 3.79
N LEU A 52 11.15 9.04 2.85
CA LEU A 52 11.02 7.66 2.42
C LEU A 52 11.99 7.35 1.27
N PRO A 53 12.49 6.11 1.15
CA PRO A 53 13.41 5.67 0.10
C PRO A 53 12.68 5.46 -1.24
N TRP A 54 11.92 6.47 -1.68
CA TRP A 54 11.14 6.48 -2.91
C TRP A 54 11.17 7.88 -3.54
N GLN A 55 11.29 7.92 -4.86
CA GLN A 55 11.41 9.13 -5.68
C GLN A 55 10.09 9.55 -6.34
N GLY A 56 8.94 9.03 -5.90
CA GLY A 56 7.65 9.34 -6.52
C GLY A 56 7.37 8.64 -7.86
N GLN A 57 8.37 8.02 -8.50
CA GLN A 57 8.27 7.40 -9.84
C GLN A 57 7.90 5.91 -9.81
N HIS A 58 7.57 5.36 -11.00
CA HIS A 58 7.31 3.93 -11.22
C HIS A 58 8.58 3.11 -10.97
N ILE A 59 8.53 2.21 -9.99
CA ILE A 59 9.65 1.34 -9.60
C ILE A 59 9.47 -0.03 -10.29
N SER A 60 10.57 -0.64 -10.76
CA SER A 60 10.55 -2.02 -11.24
C SER A 60 10.09 -3.00 -10.14
N LEU A 61 9.40 -4.08 -10.51
CA LEU A 61 8.73 -4.99 -9.56
C LEU A 61 9.61 -5.46 -8.39
N LEU A 62 10.83 -5.93 -8.67
CA LEU A 62 11.80 -6.38 -7.66
C LEU A 62 12.27 -5.24 -6.74
N LYS A 63 12.59 -4.07 -7.30
CA LYS A 63 12.97 -2.89 -6.51
C LYS A 63 11.78 -2.40 -5.68
N GLY A 64 10.56 -2.55 -6.20
CA GLY A 64 9.31 -2.15 -5.53
C GLY A 64 9.08 -2.92 -4.23
N ILE A 65 9.34 -4.24 -4.22
CA ILE A 65 9.20 -5.06 -3.01
C ILE A 65 10.21 -4.64 -1.95
N LYS A 66 11.50 -4.51 -2.30
CA LYS A 66 12.54 -4.08 -1.35
C LYS A 66 12.26 -2.68 -0.79
N THR A 67 11.87 -1.73 -1.65
CA THR A 67 11.47 -0.39 -1.23
C THR A 67 10.25 -0.43 -0.31
N PHE A 68 9.25 -1.26 -0.61
CA PHE A 68 8.07 -1.41 0.23
C PHE A 68 8.40 -1.94 1.62
N LEU A 69 9.26 -2.96 1.72
CA LEU A 69 9.73 -3.49 3.00
C LEU A 69 10.52 -2.44 3.80
N ASN A 70 11.38 -1.66 3.13
CA ASN A 70 12.10 -0.57 3.77
C ASN A 70 11.16 0.53 4.29
N ILE A 71 10.14 0.90 3.52
CA ILE A 71 9.12 1.86 3.95
C ILE A 71 8.39 1.33 5.18
N ILE A 72 7.98 0.07 5.19
CA ILE A 72 7.32 -0.53 6.37
C ILE A 72 8.23 -0.48 7.59
N LYS A 73 9.51 -0.83 7.43
CA LYS A 73 10.49 -0.80 8.53
C LYS A 73 10.62 0.62 9.12
N ILE A 74 10.68 1.64 8.27
CA ILE A 74 10.75 3.05 8.69
C ILE A 74 9.48 3.48 9.40
N ILE A 75 8.30 3.13 8.89
CA ILE A 75 7.03 3.49 9.51
C ILE A 75 6.89 2.82 10.88
N ARG A 76 7.21 1.52 10.97
CA ARG A 76 7.12 0.75 12.23
C ARG A 76 8.07 1.26 13.30
N SER A 77 9.25 1.77 12.92
CA SER A 77 10.20 2.32 13.91
C SER A 77 9.75 3.64 14.54
N GLN A 78 8.61 4.20 14.12
CA GLN A 78 8.08 5.44 14.71
C GLN A 78 7.10 5.20 15.86
N ASP A 79 6.65 3.95 16.07
CA ASP A 79 5.67 3.56 17.09
C ASP A 79 4.41 4.45 17.05
N LEU A 80 3.77 4.50 15.89
CA LEU A 80 2.62 5.36 15.65
C LEU A 80 1.39 4.86 16.42
N ASP A 81 0.66 5.77 17.05
CA ASP A 81 -0.69 5.46 17.54
C ASP A 81 -1.66 5.43 16.36
N HIS A 82 -1.61 6.46 15.52
CA HIS A 82 -2.48 6.64 14.37
C HIS A 82 -1.68 6.68 13.07
N PHE A 83 -2.17 5.98 12.05
CA PHE A 83 -1.62 6.05 10.70
C PHE A 83 -2.69 6.46 9.69
N THR A 84 -2.46 7.57 9.02
CA THR A 84 -3.41 8.22 8.11
C THR A 84 -2.93 8.12 6.67
N VAL A 85 -3.80 7.62 5.80
CA VAL A 85 -3.62 7.60 4.34
C VAL A 85 -4.67 8.48 3.66
N LEU A 86 -4.43 8.90 2.43
CA LEU A 86 -5.28 9.88 1.75
C LEU A 86 -6.37 9.26 0.86
N PHE A 87 -6.25 7.98 0.51
CA PHE A 87 -7.25 7.27 -0.29
C PHE A 87 -7.18 5.75 -0.07
N GLU A 88 -8.29 5.07 -0.30
CA GLU A 88 -8.36 3.62 -0.24
C GLU A 88 -7.82 3.00 -1.55
N SER A 89 -6.50 2.88 -1.66
CA SER A 89 -5.89 2.01 -2.67
C SER A 89 -5.42 0.69 -2.06
N PRO A 90 -5.42 -0.42 -2.81
CA PRO A 90 -4.91 -1.70 -2.31
C PRO A 90 -3.52 -1.60 -1.68
N ARG A 91 -2.62 -0.80 -2.29
CA ARG A 91 -1.27 -0.54 -1.78
C ARG A 91 -1.30 0.22 -0.46
N GLN A 92 -2.09 1.29 -0.34
CA GLN A 92 -2.17 2.05 0.91
C GLN A 92 -2.88 1.28 2.01
N ILE A 93 -3.92 0.50 1.69
CA ILE A 93 -4.59 -0.39 2.66
C ILE A 93 -3.60 -1.42 3.21
N MET A 94 -2.83 -2.06 2.33
CA MET A 94 -1.79 -3.01 2.74
C MET A 94 -0.74 -2.33 3.60
N LEU A 95 -0.27 -1.15 3.18
CA LEU A 95 0.69 -0.35 3.96
C LEU A 95 0.14 -0.01 5.35
N SER A 96 -1.11 0.46 5.45
CA SER A 96 -1.75 0.80 6.72
C SER A 96 -1.83 -0.38 7.66
N LYS A 97 -2.20 -1.57 7.17
CA LYS A 97 -2.22 -2.78 7.99
C LYS A 97 -0.84 -3.19 8.48
N LEU A 98 0.19 -3.01 7.65
CA LEU A 98 1.56 -3.39 7.96
C LEU A 98 2.33 -2.31 8.74
N SER A 99 1.76 -1.11 8.87
CA SER A 99 2.35 0.05 9.56
C SER A 99 2.64 -0.20 11.04
N GLY A 100 1.93 -1.15 11.67
CA GLY A 100 2.02 -1.42 13.10
C GLY A 100 1.30 -0.40 13.99
N ALA A 101 0.58 0.56 13.40
CA ALA A 101 -0.19 1.55 14.16
C ALA A 101 -1.42 0.93 14.84
N LYS A 102 -1.80 1.47 16.01
CA LYS A 102 -2.99 1.01 16.76
C LYS A 102 -4.28 1.28 15.99
N HIS A 103 -4.36 2.45 15.35
CA HIS A 103 -5.51 2.83 14.52
C HIS A 103 -5.05 3.33 13.15
N THR A 104 -5.80 2.96 12.12
CA THR A 104 -5.53 3.35 10.74
C THR A 104 -6.73 4.08 10.16
N PHE A 105 -6.49 5.24 9.56
CA PHE A 105 -7.53 6.12 9.05
C PHE A 105 -7.31 6.46 7.58
N VAL A 106 -8.41 6.71 6.88
CA VAL A 106 -8.41 7.35 5.58
C VAL A 106 -8.90 8.78 5.76
N TYR A 107 -8.05 9.74 5.42
CA TYR A 107 -8.46 11.13 5.35
C TYR A 107 -9.16 11.37 4.01
N SER A 108 -10.47 11.58 4.07
CA SER A 108 -11.21 12.11 2.93
C SER A 108 -11.10 13.63 2.89
N ILE A 109 -10.98 14.19 1.69
CA ILE A 109 -10.89 15.64 1.41
C ILE A 109 -12.07 16.42 2.03
N HIS A 110 -13.17 15.73 2.34
CA HIS A 110 -14.34 16.24 3.06
C HIS A 110 -14.21 16.27 4.59
N LYS A 111 -12.99 16.20 5.15
CA LYS A 111 -12.69 16.28 6.59
C LYS A 111 -13.24 15.11 7.44
N GLU A 112 -13.66 14.02 6.82
CA GLU A 112 -14.10 12.82 7.54
C GLU A 112 -12.93 11.84 7.73
N TYR A 113 -12.68 11.47 8.99
CA TYR A 113 -11.87 10.30 9.33
C TYR A 113 -12.75 9.07 9.18
N LYS A 114 -12.56 8.30 8.10
CA LYS A 114 -13.20 6.99 8.00
C LYS A 114 -12.21 5.90 8.39
N PRO A 115 -12.61 4.94 9.24
CA PRO A 115 -11.81 3.75 9.44
C PRO A 115 -11.69 3.02 8.10
N ILE A 116 -10.52 2.46 7.82
CA ILE A 116 -10.28 1.71 6.58
C ILE A 116 -11.32 0.58 6.47
N SER A 117 -12.03 0.54 5.35
CA SER A 117 -13.07 -0.45 5.11
C SER A 117 -12.48 -1.87 5.07
N LYS A 118 -12.96 -2.76 5.96
CA LYS A 118 -12.47 -4.16 6.03
C LYS A 118 -12.85 -4.97 4.78
N GLY A 119 -13.93 -4.59 4.07
CA GLY A 119 -14.52 -5.34 2.96
C GLY A 119 -13.68 -5.36 1.67
N PHE A 120 -12.93 -4.30 1.39
CA PHE A 120 -12.15 -4.19 0.13
C PHE A 120 -11.04 -5.25 0.02
N PHE A 121 -10.55 -5.76 1.15
CA PHE A 121 -9.50 -6.76 1.16
C PHE A 121 -10.04 -8.17 0.93
N GLN A 122 -11.26 -8.45 1.41
CA GLN A 122 -11.93 -9.72 1.15
C GLN A 122 -12.24 -9.87 -0.34
N SER A 123 -12.72 -8.81 -1.00
CA SER A 123 -12.96 -8.82 -2.44
C SER A 123 -11.67 -9.00 -3.25
N LEU A 124 -10.56 -8.35 -2.86
CA LEU A 124 -9.28 -8.51 -3.54
C LEU A 124 -8.72 -9.94 -3.40
N ILE A 125 -8.79 -10.54 -2.20
CA ILE A 125 -8.36 -11.93 -1.97
C ILE A 125 -9.21 -12.90 -2.78
N GLN A 126 -10.52 -12.70 -2.83
CA GLN A 126 -11.43 -13.52 -3.64
C GLN A 126 -11.05 -13.47 -5.13
N LEU A 127 -10.72 -12.28 -5.64
CA LEU A 127 -10.34 -12.08 -7.04
C LEU A 127 -8.99 -12.74 -7.37
N ILE A 128 -8.01 -12.64 -6.47
CA ILE A 128 -6.71 -13.33 -6.60
C ILE A 128 -6.91 -14.85 -6.57
N ASN A 129 -7.72 -15.36 -5.63
CA ASN A 129 -8.01 -16.80 -5.54
C ASN A 129 -8.73 -17.32 -6.79
N ALA A 130 -9.70 -16.57 -7.32
CA ALA A 130 -10.37 -16.93 -8.57
C ALA A 130 -9.37 -17.01 -9.74
N ARG A 131 -8.45 -16.05 -9.82
CA ARG A 131 -7.41 -16.01 -10.86
C ARG A 131 -6.40 -17.16 -10.72
N PHE A 132 -6.01 -17.50 -9.49
CA PHE A 132 -5.12 -18.62 -9.21
C PHE A 132 -5.77 -19.96 -9.56
N LYS A 133 -7.05 -20.16 -9.20
CA LYS A 133 -7.82 -21.35 -9.60
C LYS A 133 -7.90 -21.49 -11.12
N GLY A 134 -8.14 -20.39 -11.84
CA GLY A 134 -8.13 -20.38 -13.31
C GLY A 134 -6.77 -20.76 -13.91
N LEU A 135 -5.68 -20.23 -13.35
CA LEU A 135 -4.32 -20.59 -13.75
C LEU A 135 -4.02 -22.07 -13.49
N CYS A 136 -4.38 -22.61 -12.32
CA CYS A 136 -4.21 -24.03 -12.01
C CYS A 136 -5.01 -24.92 -12.96
N LEU A 137 -6.27 -24.58 -13.25
CA LEU A 137 -7.09 -25.33 -14.20
C LEU A 137 -6.50 -25.30 -15.61
N TYR A 138 -6.04 -24.13 -16.07
CA TYR A 138 -5.36 -24.01 -17.35
C TYR A 138 -4.10 -24.88 -17.40
N PHE A 139 -3.29 -24.85 -16.35
CA PHE A 139 -2.06 -25.66 -16.26
C PHE A 139 -2.37 -27.16 -16.23
N TYR A 140 -3.43 -27.56 -15.52
CA TYR A 140 -3.92 -28.94 -15.50
C TYR A 140 -4.36 -29.40 -16.90
N ILE A 141 -5.17 -28.61 -17.61
CA ILE A 141 -5.60 -28.91 -18.98
C ILE A 141 -4.39 -28.96 -19.92
N PHE A 142 -3.48 -28.00 -19.80
CA PHE A 142 -2.26 -27.96 -20.60
C PHE A 142 -1.42 -29.22 -20.41
N LEU A 143 -1.16 -29.62 -19.17
CA LEU A 143 -0.46 -30.87 -18.85
C LEU A 143 -1.23 -32.08 -19.39
N HIS A 144 -2.54 -32.16 -19.17
CA HIS A 144 -3.36 -33.26 -19.66
C HIS A 144 -3.31 -33.38 -21.20
N VAL A 145 -3.40 -32.26 -21.93
CA VAL A 145 -3.28 -32.26 -23.40
C VAL A 145 -1.86 -32.64 -23.84
N TYR A 146 -0.81 -32.12 -23.20
CA TYR A 146 0.57 -32.39 -23.57
C TYR A 146 0.95 -33.85 -23.32
N PHE A 147 0.57 -34.42 -22.18
CA PHE A 147 0.88 -35.80 -21.81
C PHE A 147 -0.06 -36.82 -22.49
N CYS A 148 -1.35 -36.53 -22.69
CA CYS A 148 -2.25 -37.47 -23.39
C CYS A 148 -2.10 -37.44 -24.92
N LYS A 149 -1.64 -36.34 -25.55
CA LYS A 149 -1.31 -36.37 -26.99
C LYS A 149 -0.05 -37.19 -27.28
N GLY A 150 0.86 -37.36 -26.31
CA GLY A 150 2.04 -38.22 -26.46
C GLY A 150 1.71 -39.71 -26.58
N GLN A 151 0.58 -40.17 -26.03
CA GLN A 151 0.19 -41.59 -26.08
C GLN A 151 -0.54 -42.01 -27.36
N LYS A 152 -1.02 -41.07 -28.20
CA LYS A 152 -1.78 -41.40 -29.41
C LYS A 152 -0.92 -41.68 -30.66
N LYS A 153 0.42 -41.61 -30.56
CA LYS A 153 1.33 -41.77 -31.71
C LYS A 153 2.04 -43.14 -31.82
N ASN A 154 1.78 -44.08 -30.90
CA ASN A 154 2.45 -45.40 -30.92
C ASN A 154 1.55 -46.60 -31.28
N ASN A 155 0.25 -46.40 -31.61
CA ASN A 155 -0.63 -47.49 -32.06
C ASN A 155 -1.01 -47.37 -33.54
N SER A 156 -0.01 -47.18 -34.39
CA SER A 156 -0.18 -47.34 -35.84
C SER A 156 1.12 -47.87 -36.43
N HIS A 157 1.44 -49.14 -36.17
CA HIS A 157 2.26 -49.96 -37.07
C HIS A 157 2.15 -51.44 -36.65
N PHE A 158 1.68 -52.23 -37.63
CA PHE A 158 1.61 -53.69 -37.75
C PHE A 158 0.56 -54.45 -36.94
#